data_AF-A0A943GC51-F1
#
_entry.id   AF-A0A943GC51-F1
#
_cell.length_a   1.000
_cell.length_b   1.000
_cell.length_c   1.000
_cell.angle_alpha   90.00
_cell.angle_beta   90.00
_cell.angle_gamma   90.00
#
_symmetry.space_group_name_H-M   'P 1'
#
loop_
_entity.id
_entity.type
_entity.pdbx_description
1 polymer ?
#
loop_
_entity_poly.entity_id
_entity_poly.type
_entity_poly.pdbx_seq_one_letter_code
_entity_poly.pdbx_strand_id
1 'polypeptide(L)'
;MDLTKADKKEIRKNTAKKSEEEKLKGITLFPPAVQVFHDPSLECYFKPLLSVKKHILGKEYMVHLLSTDGVFPEKVFLNSERHFWGFKYSDGKYTFLGKTETFGNSNFTELYSALKKDFQKNREEYFENKVSYKDYYKRNREWIKDTARFTKEQDPQYFAEAFYCYEFTKYYFEKTGEFCHINELTENYGHDERDILLSPEDVSYCIEEFFLNLEYNLENRYSLSPNMAVCGTDGFRFTCWGGTAIAFADTEQDIIYILEYHS
;
A
#
# COMPACT_ATOMS: atom_id res chain seq x y z
N MET A 1 -14.49 -25.62 -37.68
CA MET A 1 -13.56 -26.34 -36.79
C MET A 1 -13.89 -25.93 -35.37
N ASP A 2 -14.27 -26.88 -34.51
CA ASP A 2 -14.54 -26.59 -33.11
C ASP A 2 -13.23 -26.39 -32.34
N LEU A 3 -13.13 -25.29 -31.60
CA LEU A 3 -11.99 -25.01 -30.73
C LEU A 3 -11.87 -26.08 -29.64
N THR A 4 -10.67 -26.60 -29.44
CA THR A 4 -10.40 -27.57 -28.38
C THR A 4 -10.49 -26.92 -27.00
N LYS A 5 -10.59 -27.74 -25.94
CA LYS A 5 -10.56 -27.23 -24.55
C LYS A 5 -9.27 -26.47 -24.24
N ALA A 6 -8.14 -26.85 -24.86
CA ALA A 6 -6.86 -26.18 -24.71
C ALA A 6 -6.90 -24.79 -25.37
N ASP A 7 -7.39 -24.69 -26.61
CA ASP A 7 -7.51 -23.41 -27.32
C ASP A 7 -8.43 -22.44 -26.56
N LYS A 8 -9.56 -22.92 -26.03
CA LYS A 8 -10.47 -22.10 -25.21
C LYS A 8 -9.81 -21.61 -23.92
N LYS A 9 -8.94 -22.41 -23.29
CA LYS A 9 -8.20 -22.02 -22.08
C LYS A 9 -7.13 -20.98 -22.40
N GLU A 10 -6.42 -21.14 -23.51
CA GLU A 10 -5.38 -20.21 -23.96
C GLU A 10 -5.97 -18.86 -24.40
N ILE A 11 -7.08 -18.87 -25.14
CA ILE A 11 -7.83 -17.65 -25.50
C ILE A 11 -8.28 -16.91 -24.23
N ARG A 12 -8.86 -17.61 -23.25
CA ARG A 12 -9.26 -16.99 -21.96
C ARG A 12 -8.08 -16.37 -21.24
N LYS A 13 -6.94 -17.06 -21.19
CA LYS A 13 -5.72 -16.55 -20.56
C LYS A 13 -5.21 -15.29 -21.26
N ASN A 14 -5.21 -15.27 -22.59
CA ASN A 14 -4.77 -14.11 -23.37
C ASN A 14 -5.72 -12.92 -23.24
N THR A 15 -7.03 -13.15 -23.19
CA THR A 15 -8.03 -12.09 -22.95
C THR A 15 -7.91 -11.51 -21.54
N ALA A 16 -7.73 -12.36 -20.52
CA ALA A 16 -7.53 -11.91 -19.13
C ALA A 16 -6.27 -11.06 -19.02
N LYS A 17 -5.15 -11.53 -19.58
CA LYS A 17 -3.88 -10.78 -19.60
C LYS A 17 -4.03 -9.41 -20.28
N LYS A 18 -4.72 -9.34 -21.42
CA LYS A 18 -4.95 -8.08 -22.13
C LYS A 18 -5.83 -7.11 -21.32
N SER A 19 -6.87 -7.60 -20.67
CA SER A 19 -7.73 -6.81 -19.78
C SER A 19 -6.93 -6.22 -18.62
N GLU A 20 -6.03 -7.01 -18.04
CA GLU A 20 -5.17 -6.59 -16.94
C GLU A 20 -4.11 -5.56 -17.38
N GLU A 21 -3.49 -5.75 -18.54
CA GLU A 21 -2.59 -4.75 -19.15
C GLU A 21 -3.31 -3.41 -19.41
N GLU A 22 -4.59 -3.44 -19.79
CA GLU A 22 -5.41 -2.24 -19.97
C GLU A 22 -5.70 -1.55 -18.63
N LYS A 23 -6.01 -2.30 -17.56
CA LYS A 23 -6.22 -1.75 -16.21
C LYS A 23 -4.97 -1.12 -15.61
N LEU A 24 -3.79 -1.62 -15.96
CA LEU A 24 -2.50 -1.11 -15.48
C LEU A 24 -1.94 0.03 -16.32
N LYS A 25 -2.62 0.45 -17.38
CA LYS A 25 -2.11 1.49 -18.28
C LYS A 25 -1.87 2.81 -17.54
N GLY A 26 -0.61 3.22 -17.48
CA GLY A 26 -0.20 4.46 -16.79
C GLY A 26 -0.07 4.33 -15.27
N ILE A 27 -0.19 3.10 -14.73
CA ILE A 27 -0.02 2.77 -13.32
C ILE A 27 1.22 1.90 -13.17
N THR A 28 2.04 2.19 -12.16
CA THR A 28 3.15 1.33 -11.74
C THR A 28 2.81 0.75 -10.38
N LEU A 29 2.52 -0.55 -10.30
CA LEU A 29 2.33 -1.25 -9.03
C LEU A 29 3.66 -1.48 -8.33
N PHE A 30 3.64 -1.47 -7.00
CA PHE A 30 4.80 -1.76 -6.14
C PHE A 30 6.07 -0.99 -6.52
N PRO A 31 5.99 0.34 -6.73
CA PRO A 31 7.17 1.13 -7.10
C PRO A 31 8.23 0.98 -6.01
N PRO A 32 9.50 0.76 -6.35
CA PRO A 32 10.54 0.58 -5.34
C PRO A 32 10.72 1.88 -4.55
N ALA A 33 11.01 1.78 -3.25
CA ALA A 33 11.12 2.93 -2.35
C ALA A 33 12.07 4.04 -2.87
N VAL A 34 13.15 3.66 -3.55
CA VAL A 34 14.11 4.60 -4.17
C VAL A 34 13.53 5.47 -5.28
N GLN A 35 12.40 5.07 -5.87
CA GLN A 35 11.66 5.85 -6.87
C GLN A 35 10.56 6.72 -6.24
N VAL A 36 10.19 6.45 -4.99
CA VAL A 36 9.05 7.08 -4.29
C VAL A 36 9.54 8.13 -3.30
N PHE A 37 10.58 7.81 -2.54
CA PHE A 37 11.09 8.64 -1.46
C PHE A 37 12.48 9.18 -1.79
N HIS A 38 12.77 10.38 -1.28
CA HIS A 38 14.15 10.88 -1.19
C HIS A 38 14.94 10.12 -0.11
N ASP A 39 14.27 9.67 0.96
CA ASP A 39 14.80 8.73 1.95
C ASP A 39 14.12 7.35 1.80
N PRO A 40 14.76 6.37 1.14
CA PRO A 40 14.20 5.05 0.94
C PRO A 40 13.97 4.26 2.24
N SER A 41 14.59 4.64 3.36
CA SER A 41 14.42 3.95 4.65
C SER A 41 12.99 4.05 5.19
N LEU A 42 12.23 5.03 4.71
CA LEU A 42 10.81 5.20 5.02
C LEU A 42 9.94 4.01 4.63
N GLU A 43 10.42 3.10 3.77
CA GLU A 43 9.69 1.89 3.36
C GLU A 43 9.31 0.98 4.53
N CYS A 44 10.02 1.06 5.67
CA CYS A 44 9.66 0.29 6.86
C CYS A 44 8.33 0.76 7.47
N TYR A 45 7.98 2.04 7.30
CA TYR A 45 6.72 2.65 7.75
C TYR A 45 5.68 2.75 6.64
N PHE A 46 6.08 3.18 5.44
CA PHE A 46 5.20 3.49 4.32
C PHE A 46 5.45 2.53 3.15
N LYS A 47 4.53 1.61 2.90
CA LYS A 47 4.53 0.70 1.75
C LYS A 47 4.03 1.42 0.51
N PRO A 48 4.84 1.55 -0.55
CA PRO A 48 4.35 2.10 -1.81
C PRO A 48 3.42 1.11 -2.50
N LEU A 49 2.15 1.47 -2.64
CA LEU A 49 1.16 0.60 -3.29
C LEU A 49 1.27 0.71 -4.81
N LEU A 50 1.18 1.95 -5.30
CA LEU A 50 1.26 2.25 -6.73
C LEU A 50 1.73 3.68 -6.98
N SER A 51 2.16 3.95 -8.22
CA SER A 51 2.38 5.29 -8.76
C SER A 51 1.52 5.53 -9.98
N VAL A 52 1.00 6.74 -10.14
CA VAL A 52 0.23 7.16 -11.30
C VAL A 52 0.59 8.59 -11.69
N LYS A 53 0.73 8.84 -12.99
CA LYS A 53 0.88 10.20 -13.51
C LYS A 53 -0.46 10.93 -13.49
N LYS A 54 -0.49 12.12 -12.90
CA LYS A 54 -1.68 12.99 -12.87
C LYS A 54 -1.31 14.39 -13.35
N HIS A 55 -2.22 15.01 -14.09
CA HIS A 55 -2.13 16.41 -14.46
C HIS A 55 -3.03 17.22 -13.53
N ILE A 56 -2.43 18.00 -12.64
CA ILE A 56 -3.13 18.73 -11.57
C ILE A 56 -2.83 20.22 -11.76
N LEU A 57 -3.86 21.01 -12.07
CA LEU A 57 -3.77 22.47 -12.29
C LEU A 57 -2.60 22.91 -13.19
N GLY A 58 -2.41 22.24 -14.33
CA GLY A 58 -1.38 22.62 -15.30
C GLY A 58 -0.01 21.97 -15.10
N LYS A 59 0.20 21.20 -14.02
CA LYS A 59 1.47 20.55 -13.69
C LYS A 59 1.33 19.03 -13.66
N GLU A 60 2.34 18.33 -14.18
CA GLU A 60 2.41 16.86 -14.08
C GLU A 60 3.00 16.47 -12.71
N TYR A 61 2.30 15.56 -12.03
CA TYR A 61 2.74 14.94 -10.80
C TYR A 61 2.85 13.42 -11.01
N MET A 62 3.89 12.83 -10.44
CA MET A 62 3.88 11.40 -10.12
C MET A 62 3.29 11.23 -8.73
N VAL A 63 2.04 10.79 -8.65
CA VAL A 63 1.37 10.57 -7.38
C VAL A 63 1.60 9.12 -6.95
N HIS A 64 2.23 8.94 -5.80
CA HIS A 64 2.38 7.67 -5.12
C HIS A 64 1.31 7.51 -4.05
N LEU A 65 0.57 6.39 -4.08
CA LEU A 65 -0.31 5.96 -3.01
C LEU A 65 0.46 5.05 -2.07
N LEU A 66 0.34 5.31 -0.78
CA LEU A 66 1.12 4.65 0.28
C LEU A 66 0.18 4.02 1.29
N SER A 67 0.66 2.99 1.99
CA SER A 67 0.01 2.44 3.17
C SER A 67 0.96 2.28 4.34
N THR A 68 0.45 2.45 5.55
CA THR A 68 1.10 2.18 6.83
C THR A 68 0.65 0.86 7.45
N ASP A 69 -0.03 -0.02 6.69
CA ASP A 69 -0.51 -1.31 7.20
C ASP A 69 0.59 -2.06 7.96
N GLY A 70 0.23 -2.59 9.13
CA GLY A 70 1.19 -3.14 10.10
C GLY A 70 1.72 -2.13 11.13
N VAL A 71 1.52 -0.82 10.96
CA VAL A 71 2.10 0.23 11.81
C VAL A 71 1.01 1.18 12.32
N PHE A 72 0.95 1.37 13.64
CA PHE A 72 -0.05 2.26 14.25
C PHE A 72 0.56 3.62 14.66
N PRO A 73 -0.14 4.74 14.46
CA PRO A 73 0.26 6.01 15.07
C PRO A 73 0.01 6.01 16.59
N GLU A 74 1.03 6.35 17.37
CA GLU A 74 0.97 6.53 18.83
C GLU A 74 0.97 8.01 19.24
N LYS A 75 1.56 8.88 18.41
CA LYS A 75 1.68 10.30 18.69
C LYS A 75 1.22 11.13 17.50
N VAL A 76 0.59 12.25 17.81
CA VAL A 76 0.07 13.19 16.83
C VAL A 76 1.06 14.33 16.62
N PHE A 77 1.43 14.57 15.37
CA PHE A 77 2.16 15.75 14.92
C PHE A 77 1.57 16.25 13.61
N LEU A 78 1.79 17.53 13.30
CA LEU A 78 1.48 18.07 11.98
C LEU A 78 2.12 17.21 10.88
N ASN A 79 1.34 16.86 9.85
CA ASN A 79 1.71 15.97 8.74
C ASN A 79 1.95 14.50 9.12
N SER A 80 1.61 14.08 10.35
CA SER A 80 1.67 12.69 10.77
C SER A 80 0.74 12.41 11.94
N GLU A 81 -0.52 12.13 11.63
CA GLU A 81 -1.56 11.87 12.62
C GLU A 81 -2.67 10.98 12.07
N ARG A 82 -3.21 10.08 12.90
CA ARG A 82 -4.48 9.35 12.64
C ARG A 82 -4.65 8.83 11.20
N HIS A 83 -3.58 8.28 10.62
CA HIS A 83 -3.55 7.76 9.24
C HIS A 83 -3.60 8.82 8.12
N PHE A 84 -3.17 10.04 8.43
CA PHE A 84 -3.02 11.16 7.53
C PHE A 84 -1.58 11.68 7.53
N TRP A 85 -0.95 11.68 6.36
CA TRP A 85 0.49 11.83 6.20
C TRP A 85 0.83 12.89 5.16
N GLY A 86 1.66 13.87 5.50
CA GLY A 86 2.07 14.94 4.58
C GLY A 86 3.47 14.72 4.01
N PHE A 87 3.62 14.94 2.70
CA PHE A 87 4.88 14.79 1.98
C PHE A 87 5.15 16.00 1.09
N LYS A 88 6.36 16.56 1.17
CA LYS A 88 6.83 17.53 0.20
C LYS A 88 7.15 16.80 -1.11
N TYR A 89 6.55 17.26 -2.20
CA TYR A 89 6.78 16.74 -3.53
C TYR A 89 7.91 17.50 -4.23
N SER A 90 8.85 16.75 -4.83
CA SER A 90 9.88 17.30 -5.72
C SER A 90 10.39 16.21 -6.66
N ASP A 91 10.48 16.52 -7.95
CA ASP A 91 11.04 15.63 -8.99
C ASP A 91 10.47 14.21 -8.99
N GLY A 92 9.16 14.09 -8.79
CA GLY A 92 8.49 12.79 -8.76
C GLY A 92 8.76 11.96 -7.51
N LYS A 93 9.23 12.58 -6.42
CA LYS A 93 9.53 11.92 -5.14
C LYS A 93 8.99 12.69 -3.95
N TYR A 94 8.85 11.98 -2.84
CA TYR A 94 8.32 12.47 -1.58
C TYR A 94 9.44 12.63 -0.53
N THR A 95 9.40 13.75 0.19
CA THR A 95 10.09 13.95 1.47
C THR A 95 9.04 14.02 2.57
N PHE A 96 9.11 13.14 3.56
CA PHE A 96 8.15 13.13 4.66
C PHE A 96 8.25 14.42 5.48
N LEU A 97 7.12 15.11 5.67
CA LEU A 97 7.06 16.37 6.43
C LEU A 97 6.68 16.15 7.90
N GLY A 98 6.19 14.96 8.23
CA GLY A 98 5.82 14.58 9.59
C GLY A 98 7.02 14.15 10.42
N LYS A 99 6.73 13.46 11.53
CA LYS A 99 7.74 12.97 12.48
C LYS A 99 7.63 11.46 12.64
N THR A 100 8.71 10.73 12.42
CA THR A 100 8.72 9.26 12.60
C THR A 100 8.42 8.84 14.04
N GLU A 101 8.63 9.75 15.01
CA GLU A 101 8.21 9.57 16.40
C GLU A 101 6.69 9.38 16.56
N THR A 102 5.89 9.68 15.52
CA THR A 102 4.47 9.33 15.44
C THR A 102 4.23 7.85 15.67
N PHE A 103 5.13 6.99 15.19
CA PHE A 103 5.03 5.53 15.29
C PHE A 103 5.59 4.98 16.63
N GLY A 104 5.88 5.86 17.59
CA GLY A 104 6.45 5.45 18.87
C GLY A 104 7.92 5.05 18.78
N ASN A 105 8.38 4.26 19.76
CA ASN A 105 9.79 3.88 19.92
C ASN A 105 10.05 2.40 19.59
N SER A 106 9.17 1.79 18.79
CA SER A 106 9.33 0.40 18.33
C SER A 106 10.48 0.25 17.34
N ASN A 107 11.19 -0.88 17.36
CA ASN A 107 12.31 -1.14 16.46
C ASN A 107 11.88 -1.61 15.05
N PHE A 108 10.95 -0.90 14.40
CA PHE A 108 10.41 -1.27 13.08
C PHE A 108 11.50 -1.54 12.04
N THR A 109 12.52 -0.69 11.96
CA THR A 109 13.61 -0.82 10.98
C THR A 109 14.37 -2.15 11.14
N GLU A 110 14.61 -2.58 12.38
CA GLU A 110 15.34 -3.83 12.67
C GLU A 110 14.51 -5.04 12.28
N LEU A 111 13.26 -5.11 12.73
CA LEU A 111 12.36 -6.21 12.39
C LEU A 111 12.07 -6.26 10.89
N TYR A 112 11.82 -5.11 10.26
CA TYR A 112 11.64 -5.02 8.80
C TYR A 112 12.85 -5.55 8.04
N SER A 113 14.07 -5.20 8.48
CA SER A 113 15.30 -5.69 7.85
C SER A 113 15.45 -7.21 7.99
N ALA A 114 15.11 -7.77 9.15
CA ALA A 114 15.12 -9.22 9.39
C ALA A 114 14.10 -9.95 8.52
N LEU A 115 12.86 -9.45 8.46
CA LEU A 115 11.78 -9.97 7.62
C LEU A 115 12.14 -9.92 6.13
N LYS A 116 12.71 -8.80 5.65
CA LYS A 116 13.14 -8.63 4.26
C LYS A 116 14.24 -9.63 3.88
N LYS A 117 15.22 -9.85 4.77
CA LYS A 117 16.28 -10.83 4.55
C LYS A 117 15.75 -12.26 4.49
N ASP A 118 14.81 -12.60 5.38
CA ASP A 118 14.15 -13.90 5.40
C ASP A 118 13.33 -14.13 4.11
N PHE A 119 12.47 -13.17 3.76
CA PHE A 119 11.67 -13.25 2.54
C PHE A 119 12.54 -13.37 1.29
N GLN A 120 13.57 -12.54 1.14
CA GLN A 120 14.49 -12.64 -0.02
C GLN A 120 15.15 -14.01 -0.15
N LYS A 121 15.46 -14.67 0.97
CA LYS A 121 16.07 -15.99 0.98
C LYS A 121 15.08 -17.10 0.64
N ASN A 122 13.82 -16.97 1.07
CA ASN A 122 12.85 -18.07 1.09
C ASN A 122 11.63 -17.86 0.17
N ARG A 123 11.49 -16.71 -0.50
CA ARG A 123 10.31 -16.34 -1.32
C ARG A 123 9.90 -17.37 -2.37
N GLU A 124 10.84 -18.13 -2.92
CA GLU A 124 10.51 -19.19 -3.89
C GLU A 124 9.78 -20.36 -3.23
N GLU A 125 10.27 -20.81 -2.07
CA GLU A 125 9.60 -21.86 -1.28
C GLU A 125 8.22 -21.40 -0.83
N TYR A 126 8.12 -20.15 -0.36
CA TYR A 126 6.85 -19.56 0.03
C TYR A 126 5.85 -19.54 -1.13
N PHE A 127 6.30 -19.13 -2.32
CA PHE A 127 5.49 -19.07 -3.53
C PHE A 127 5.01 -20.45 -3.97
N GLU A 128 5.92 -21.43 -4.08
CA GLU A 128 5.60 -22.79 -4.54
C GLU A 128 4.64 -23.51 -3.60
N ASN A 129 4.82 -23.32 -2.29
CA ASN A 129 3.98 -23.94 -1.27
C ASN A 129 2.74 -23.11 -0.90
N LYS A 130 2.52 -21.96 -1.55
CA LYS A 130 1.38 -21.07 -1.29
C LYS A 130 1.22 -20.76 0.21
N VAL A 131 2.31 -20.38 0.85
CA VAL A 131 2.34 -20.13 2.30
C VAL A 131 1.55 -18.86 2.59
N SER A 132 0.45 -18.98 3.36
CA SER A 132 -0.34 -17.82 3.79
C SER A 132 0.42 -16.95 4.80
N TYR A 133 0.00 -15.70 4.98
CA TYR A 133 0.62 -14.80 5.96
C TYR A 133 0.52 -15.32 7.41
N LYS A 134 -0.58 -16.02 7.74
CA LYS A 134 -0.76 -16.65 9.05
C LYS A 134 0.21 -17.80 9.27
N ASP A 135 0.40 -18.64 8.25
CA ASP A 135 1.36 -19.74 8.31
C ASP A 135 2.80 -19.23 8.33
N TYR A 136 3.11 -18.17 7.58
CA TYR A 136 4.39 -17.49 7.64
C TYR A 136 4.70 -17.03 9.07
N TYR A 137 3.80 -16.26 9.70
CA TYR A 137 4.01 -15.83 11.07
C TYR A 137 4.11 -17.01 12.03
N LYS A 138 3.24 -18.02 11.92
CA LYS A 138 3.29 -19.21 12.78
C LYS A 138 4.63 -19.95 12.72
N ARG A 139 5.23 -20.09 11.52
CA ARG A 139 6.54 -20.72 11.31
C ARG A 139 7.69 -19.90 11.90
N ASN A 140 7.57 -18.56 11.87
CA ASN A 140 8.63 -17.62 12.20
C ASN A 140 8.46 -16.92 13.56
N ARG A 141 7.40 -17.26 14.28
CA ARG A 141 6.93 -16.58 15.49
C ARG A 141 8.01 -16.32 16.53
N GLU A 142 8.82 -17.32 16.83
CA GLU A 142 9.81 -17.24 17.90
C GLU A 142 10.87 -16.17 17.59
N TRP A 143 11.51 -16.23 16.42
CA TRP A 143 12.54 -15.24 16.07
C TRP A 143 11.96 -13.85 15.82
N ILE A 144 10.72 -13.75 15.29
CA ILE A 144 10.02 -12.47 15.15
C ILE A 144 9.84 -11.81 16.52
N LYS A 145 9.38 -12.58 17.51
CA LYS A 145 9.22 -12.10 18.89
C LYS A 145 10.54 -11.76 19.56
N ASP A 146 11.58 -12.56 19.33
CA ASP A 146 12.91 -12.31 19.89
C ASP A 146 13.54 -11.02 19.33
N THR A 147 13.27 -10.72 18.06
CA THR A 147 13.74 -9.51 17.36
C THR A 147 12.90 -8.29 17.74
N ALA A 148 11.59 -8.45 17.91
CA ALA A 148 10.68 -7.34 18.16
C ALA A 148 10.91 -6.68 19.54
N ARG A 149 10.99 -5.34 19.51
CA ARG A 149 11.01 -4.44 20.66
C ARG A 149 9.95 -3.38 20.46
N PHE A 150 8.69 -3.80 20.51
CA PHE A 150 7.54 -2.97 20.19
C PHE A 150 6.93 -2.35 21.45
N THR A 151 6.30 -1.18 21.32
CA THR A 151 5.48 -0.61 22.40
C THR A 151 4.22 -1.45 22.60
N LYS A 152 3.47 -1.17 23.67
CA LYS A 152 2.19 -1.85 23.97
C LYS A 152 1.08 -1.57 22.95
N GLU A 153 1.20 -0.49 22.18
CA GLU A 153 0.19 -0.09 21.18
C GLU A 153 0.50 -0.69 19.80
N GLN A 154 1.64 -1.39 19.66
CA GLN A 154 2.07 -2.03 18.42
C GLN A 154 2.03 -3.54 18.57
N ASP A 155 1.78 -4.23 17.46
CA ASP A 155 1.74 -5.68 17.42
C ASP A 155 2.77 -6.22 16.40
N PRO A 156 3.84 -6.91 16.85
CA PRO A 156 4.82 -7.48 15.94
C PRO A 156 4.26 -8.61 15.06
N GLN A 157 3.18 -9.29 15.49
CA GLN A 157 2.46 -10.22 14.63
C GLN A 157 1.83 -9.47 13.46
N TYR A 158 1.05 -8.44 13.77
CA TYR A 158 0.34 -7.65 12.78
C TYR A 158 1.32 -7.01 11.77
N PHE A 159 2.43 -6.45 12.26
CA PHE A 159 3.49 -5.90 11.41
C PHE A 159 4.13 -6.96 10.49
N ALA A 160 4.42 -8.15 11.01
CA ALA A 160 5.03 -9.23 10.23
C ALA A 160 4.06 -9.82 9.18
N GLU A 161 2.78 -9.97 9.53
CA GLU A 161 1.74 -10.42 8.62
C GLU A 161 1.54 -9.40 7.48
N ALA A 162 1.37 -8.11 7.81
CA ALA A 162 1.21 -7.04 6.84
C ALA A 162 2.42 -6.92 5.90
N PHE A 163 3.63 -7.01 6.45
CA PHE A 163 4.87 -7.10 5.65
C PHE A 163 4.81 -8.24 4.65
N TYR A 164 4.48 -9.45 5.12
CA TYR A 164 4.53 -10.64 4.29
C TYR A 164 3.48 -10.62 3.19
N CYS A 165 2.26 -10.18 3.48
CA CYS A 165 1.22 -10.05 2.47
C CYS A 165 1.64 -9.10 1.35
N TYR A 166 2.17 -7.93 1.70
CA TYR A 166 2.65 -6.97 0.71
C TYR A 166 3.77 -7.56 -0.17
N GLU A 167 4.80 -8.15 0.44
CA GLU A 167 5.94 -8.70 -0.32
C GLU A 167 5.56 -9.94 -1.12
N PHE A 168 4.65 -10.79 -0.63
CA PHE A 168 4.18 -11.96 -1.36
C PHE A 168 3.31 -11.58 -2.57
N THR A 169 2.34 -10.68 -2.39
CA THR A 169 1.50 -10.16 -3.49
C THR A 169 2.38 -9.48 -4.54
N LYS A 170 3.34 -8.65 -4.12
CA LYS A 170 4.33 -8.05 -5.01
C LYS A 170 5.12 -9.11 -5.77
N TYR A 171 5.66 -10.10 -5.07
CA TYR A 171 6.48 -11.14 -5.68
C TYR A 171 5.70 -12.00 -6.68
N TYR A 172 4.44 -12.31 -6.37
CA TYR A 172 3.54 -12.98 -7.31
C TYR A 172 3.40 -12.15 -8.59
N PHE A 173 3.06 -10.86 -8.48
CA PHE A 173 2.94 -9.95 -9.62
C PHE A 173 4.25 -9.87 -10.44
N GLU A 174 5.40 -9.75 -9.79
CA GLU A 174 6.71 -9.74 -10.46
C GLU A 174 6.98 -11.04 -11.25
N LYS A 175 6.52 -12.18 -10.74
CA LYS A 175 6.78 -13.51 -11.33
C LYS A 175 5.78 -13.88 -12.42
N THR A 176 4.53 -13.46 -12.32
CA THR A 176 3.44 -13.90 -13.20
C THR A 176 2.92 -12.80 -14.13
N GLY A 177 3.10 -11.54 -13.74
CA GLY A 177 2.46 -10.37 -14.36
C GLY A 177 0.98 -10.18 -13.98
N GLU A 178 0.45 -11.03 -13.10
CA GLU A 178 -0.94 -11.02 -12.64
C GLU A 178 -1.01 -10.44 -11.22
N PHE A 179 -1.88 -9.46 -11.00
CA PHE A 179 -2.09 -8.80 -9.73
C PHE A 179 -3.21 -9.48 -8.94
N CYS A 180 -2.81 -10.38 -8.04
CA CYS A 180 -3.70 -11.10 -7.14
C CYS A 180 -3.28 -10.90 -5.70
N HIS A 181 -4.27 -10.65 -4.83
CA HIS A 181 -4.05 -10.63 -3.38
C HIS A 181 -3.63 -12.02 -2.89
N ILE A 182 -2.81 -12.07 -1.84
CA ILE A 182 -2.35 -13.36 -1.28
C ILE A 182 -3.52 -14.29 -0.90
N ASN A 183 -4.64 -13.77 -0.40
CA ASN A 183 -5.79 -14.58 0.01
C ASN A 183 -6.47 -15.29 -1.17
N GLU A 184 -6.40 -14.72 -2.38
CA GLU A 184 -6.86 -15.39 -3.60
C GLU A 184 -6.01 -16.64 -3.88
N LEU A 185 -4.74 -16.58 -3.53
CA LEU A 185 -3.74 -17.61 -3.81
C LEU A 185 -3.70 -18.70 -2.72
N THR A 186 -3.86 -18.31 -1.46
CA THR A 186 -3.64 -19.18 -0.29
C THR A 186 -4.92 -19.56 0.45
N GLU A 187 -5.97 -18.73 0.38
CA GLU A 187 -7.22 -18.91 1.14
C GLU A 187 -8.45 -19.13 0.22
N ASN A 188 -8.25 -19.24 -1.10
CA ASN A 188 -9.29 -19.42 -2.12
C ASN A 188 -10.33 -18.29 -2.17
N TYR A 189 -9.91 -17.05 -1.90
CA TYR A 189 -10.78 -15.89 -2.10
C TYR A 189 -11.09 -15.73 -3.59
N GLY A 190 -12.25 -15.16 -3.91
CA GLY A 190 -12.61 -14.83 -5.29
C GLY A 190 -11.67 -13.76 -5.86
N HIS A 191 -11.41 -13.82 -7.17
CA HIS A 191 -10.55 -12.85 -7.83
C HIS A 191 -11.21 -11.47 -7.88
N ASP A 192 -10.45 -10.42 -7.55
CA ASP A 192 -10.92 -9.04 -7.58
C ASP A 192 -10.77 -8.42 -8.97
N GLU A 193 -11.89 -8.38 -9.71
CA GLU A 193 -11.93 -7.79 -11.05
C GLU A 193 -12.13 -6.27 -11.07
N ARG A 194 -12.17 -5.57 -9.93
CA ARG A 194 -12.34 -4.10 -9.92
C ARG A 194 -11.13 -3.37 -10.50
N ASP A 195 -11.33 -2.14 -10.94
CA ASP A 195 -10.26 -1.26 -11.38
C ASP A 195 -9.28 -0.97 -10.23
N ILE A 196 -8.01 -0.76 -10.57
CA ILE A 196 -6.94 -0.53 -9.59
C ILE A 196 -7.13 0.81 -8.89
N LEU A 197 -7.47 1.85 -9.66
CA LEU A 197 -7.82 3.16 -9.12
C LEU A 197 -9.32 3.19 -8.85
N LEU A 198 -9.68 3.80 -7.73
CA LEU A 198 -11.06 4.08 -7.41
C LEU A 198 -11.70 5.02 -8.42
N SER A 199 -12.99 4.84 -8.65
CA SER A 199 -13.79 5.79 -9.42
C SER A 199 -13.86 7.15 -8.69
N PRO A 200 -14.10 8.26 -9.40
CA PRO A 200 -14.36 9.55 -8.76
C PRO A 200 -15.49 9.50 -7.73
N GLU A 201 -16.51 8.68 -7.98
CA GLU A 201 -17.64 8.47 -7.08
C GLU A 201 -17.21 7.77 -5.79
N ASP A 202 -16.40 6.70 -5.88
CA ASP A 202 -15.88 5.99 -4.71
C ASP A 202 -14.95 6.89 -3.87
N VAL A 203 -14.08 7.67 -4.53
CA VAL A 203 -13.24 8.65 -3.84
C VAL A 203 -14.11 9.70 -3.13
N SER A 204 -15.13 10.22 -3.80
CA SER A 204 -16.05 11.22 -3.24
C SER A 204 -16.76 10.68 -1.99
N TYR A 205 -17.25 9.45 -2.04
CA TYR A 205 -17.89 8.79 -0.91
C TYR A 205 -16.96 8.69 0.30
N CYS A 206 -15.71 8.25 0.12
CA CYS A 206 -14.75 8.17 1.21
C CYS A 206 -14.39 9.53 1.81
N ILE A 207 -14.18 10.56 0.96
CA ILE A 207 -13.78 11.88 1.47
C ILE A 207 -14.93 12.63 2.11
N GLU A 208 -16.18 12.42 1.69
CA GLU A 208 -17.36 13.06 2.32
C GLU A 208 -17.41 12.75 3.81
N GLU A 209 -17.27 11.47 4.20
CA GLU A 209 -17.26 11.07 5.62
C GLU A 209 -16.04 11.62 6.37
N PHE A 210 -14.88 11.63 5.73
CA PHE A 210 -13.66 12.20 6.30
C PHE A 210 -13.81 13.71 6.61
N PHE A 211 -14.37 14.49 5.68
CA PHE A 211 -14.59 15.93 5.87
C PHE A 211 -15.73 16.25 6.83
N LEU A 212 -16.79 15.43 6.86
CA LEU A 212 -17.87 15.57 7.86
C LEU A 212 -17.33 15.45 9.29
N ASN A 213 -16.29 14.64 9.49
CA ASN A 213 -15.68 14.38 10.79
C ASN A 213 -14.27 14.99 10.92
N LEU A 214 -13.95 16.05 10.17
CA LEU A 214 -12.57 16.57 10.06
C LEU A 214 -11.93 16.91 11.42
N GLU A 215 -12.68 17.56 12.32
CA GLU A 215 -12.18 17.91 13.66
C GLU A 215 -11.96 16.70 14.57
N TYR A 216 -12.62 15.58 14.28
CA TYR A 216 -12.38 14.31 14.96
C TYR A 216 -11.21 13.55 14.31
N ASN A 217 -11.08 13.65 12.98
CA ASN A 217 -10.05 12.94 12.22
C ASN A 217 -8.67 13.61 12.30
N LEU A 218 -8.60 14.93 12.51
CA LEU A 218 -7.35 15.69 12.52
C LEU A 218 -7.34 16.70 13.68
N GLU A 219 -6.32 16.61 14.53
CA GLU A 219 -6.06 17.55 15.63
C GLU A 219 -5.32 18.80 15.14
N ASN A 220 -4.48 18.66 14.11
CA ASN A 220 -3.82 19.80 13.48
C ASN A 220 -4.71 20.43 12.40
N ARG A 221 -4.49 21.72 12.15
CA ARG A 221 -5.20 22.45 11.11
C ARG A 221 -4.47 22.30 9.78
N TYR A 222 -5.23 21.94 8.76
CA TYR A 222 -4.78 21.87 7.38
C TYR A 222 -5.72 22.70 6.51
N SER A 223 -5.17 23.30 5.45
CA SER A 223 -5.94 23.97 4.41
C SER A 223 -6.43 22.95 3.38
N LEU A 224 -7.18 21.94 3.83
CA LEU A 224 -7.73 20.88 2.97
C LEU A 224 -9.09 21.28 2.40
N SER A 225 -9.33 20.87 1.17
CA SER A 225 -10.64 20.95 0.54
C SER A 225 -10.90 19.70 -0.31
N PRO A 226 -12.17 19.27 -0.49
CA PRO A 226 -12.48 18.03 -1.21
C PRO A 226 -11.93 17.96 -2.64
N ASN A 227 -11.87 19.10 -3.33
CA ASN A 227 -11.31 19.21 -4.68
C ASN A 227 -9.78 18.96 -4.77
N MET A 228 -9.09 18.87 -3.64
CA MET A 228 -7.68 18.48 -3.60
C MET A 228 -7.48 16.97 -3.78
N ALA A 229 -8.52 16.13 -3.62
CA ALA A 229 -8.41 14.69 -3.82
C ALA A 229 -8.17 14.38 -5.32
N VAL A 230 -7.08 13.65 -5.62
CA VAL A 230 -6.63 13.43 -7.01
C VAL A 230 -6.68 11.98 -7.47
N CYS A 231 -6.59 11.02 -6.55
CA CYS A 231 -6.84 9.59 -6.78
C CYS A 231 -6.86 8.81 -5.47
N GLY A 232 -7.46 7.61 -5.53
CA GLY A 232 -7.33 6.62 -4.47
C GLY A 232 -7.29 5.19 -5.00
N THR A 233 -6.98 4.25 -4.11
CA THR A 233 -6.97 2.80 -4.37
C THR A 233 -7.40 2.05 -3.12
N ASP A 234 -7.96 0.85 -3.31
CA ASP A 234 -8.25 -0.08 -2.23
C ASP A 234 -6.94 -0.72 -1.75
N GLY A 235 -6.45 -0.30 -0.58
CA GLY A 235 -5.17 -0.75 -0.03
C GLY A 235 -5.17 -2.22 0.38
N PHE A 236 -6.35 -2.81 0.65
CA PHE A 236 -6.47 -4.24 0.95
C PHE A 236 -5.97 -5.09 -0.22
N ARG A 237 -6.08 -4.63 -1.47
CA ARG A 237 -5.56 -5.36 -2.64
C ARG A 237 -4.05 -5.56 -2.61
N PHE A 238 -3.34 -4.77 -1.81
CA PHE A 238 -1.88 -4.78 -1.70
C PHE A 238 -1.38 -5.30 -0.36
N THR A 239 -2.22 -5.28 0.68
CA THR A 239 -1.80 -5.42 2.09
C THR A 239 -2.73 -6.37 2.85
N CYS A 240 -2.44 -6.69 4.11
CA CYS A 240 -3.28 -7.64 4.86
C CYS A 240 -4.60 -7.00 5.29
N TRP A 241 -4.54 -5.74 5.71
CA TRP A 241 -5.62 -5.08 6.43
C TRP A 241 -5.72 -3.58 6.08
N GLY A 242 -5.01 -3.15 5.04
CA GLY A 242 -4.97 -1.76 4.64
C GLY A 242 -6.34 -1.21 4.26
N GLY A 243 -6.56 0.05 4.61
CA GLY A 243 -7.74 0.81 4.23
C GLY A 243 -7.64 1.36 2.80
N THR A 244 -8.55 2.26 2.47
CA THR A 244 -8.51 3.00 1.21
C THR A 244 -7.44 4.09 1.27
N ALA A 245 -6.44 4.05 0.39
CA ALA A 245 -5.42 5.08 0.31
C ALA A 245 -5.85 6.18 -0.68
N ILE A 246 -5.93 7.43 -0.24
CA ILE A 246 -6.35 8.59 -1.03
C ILE A 246 -5.27 9.67 -0.99
N ALA A 247 -4.90 10.21 -2.15
CA ALA A 247 -3.99 11.34 -2.26
C ALA A 247 -4.74 12.66 -2.40
N PHE A 248 -4.32 13.66 -1.63
CA PHE A 248 -4.70 15.06 -1.77
C PHE A 248 -3.49 15.87 -2.23
N ALA A 249 -3.66 16.75 -3.21
CA ALA A 249 -2.60 17.59 -3.73
C ALA A 249 -2.81 19.07 -3.37
N ASP A 250 -1.93 19.61 -2.53
CA ASP A 250 -1.75 21.04 -2.35
C ASP A 250 -0.69 21.53 -3.35
N THR A 251 -1.17 22.04 -4.48
CA THR A 251 -0.32 22.51 -5.57
C THR A 251 0.34 23.85 -5.30
N GLU A 252 -0.16 24.64 -4.35
CA GLU A 252 0.44 25.93 -3.99
C GLU A 252 1.74 25.71 -3.23
N GLN A 253 1.74 24.70 -2.35
CA GLN A 253 2.88 24.35 -1.52
C GLN A 253 3.67 23.15 -2.03
N ASP A 254 3.27 22.52 -3.13
CA ASP A 254 3.84 21.25 -3.61
C ASP A 254 3.85 20.17 -2.50
N ILE A 255 2.73 19.98 -1.83
CA ILE A 255 2.55 18.96 -0.79
C ILE A 255 1.53 17.94 -1.29
N ILE A 256 1.86 16.66 -1.15
CA ILE A 256 0.90 15.57 -1.28
C ILE A 256 0.59 15.04 0.11
N TYR A 257 -0.69 15.01 0.46
CA TYR A 257 -1.16 14.31 1.64
C TYR A 257 -1.70 12.93 1.25
N ILE A 258 -1.41 11.92 2.06
CA ILE A 258 -1.97 10.58 1.93
C ILE A 258 -2.87 10.32 3.13
N LEU A 259 -4.13 10.05 2.87
CA LEU A 259 -5.10 9.52 3.83
C LEU A 259 -5.20 8.01 3.65
N GLU A 260 -5.06 7.24 4.71
CA GLU A 260 -5.52 5.86 4.77
C GLU A 260 -6.84 5.80 5.54
N TYR A 261 -7.91 5.61 4.79
CA TYR A 261 -9.26 5.59 5.30
C TYR A 261 -9.66 4.16 5.68
N HIS A 262 -9.92 3.94 6.97
CA HIS A 262 -10.43 2.68 7.50
C HIS A 262 -11.89 2.87 7.91
N SER A 263 -12.80 2.26 7.16
CA SER A 263 -14.25 2.24 7.46
C SER A 263 -14.61 1.22 8.54
#